data_AF-A0A1J4U0W4-F1
#
_entry.id   AF-A0A1J4U0W4-F1
#
_cell.length_a   1.000
_cell.length_b   1.000
_cell.length_c   1.000
_cell.angle_alpha   90.00
_cell.angle_beta   90.00
_cell.angle_gamma   90.00
#
_symmetry.space_group_name_H-M   'P 1'
#
loop_
_entity.id
_entity.type
_entity.pdbx_description
1 polymer ?
#
loop_
_entity_poly.entity_id
_entity_poly.type
_entity_poly.pdbx_seq_one_letter_code
_entity_poly.pdbx_strand_id
1 'polypeptide(L)'
;MAIISQVIKQKSVKWFEVNATDADLVGLEAILEGSVTKFNLKSTGGSVSAYPLALNRKKFSCGDKTTKVSCSFTIPHAKETAFTPDFEAVVVGAFDASFDSAVASDYMNLLYDRN
;
A
#
# COMPACT_ATOMS: atom_id res chain seq x y z
N MET A 1 18.50 -15.64 10.46
CA MET A 1 17.72 -14.59 11.13
C MET A 1 16.68 -15.23 12.03
N ALA A 2 16.73 -14.95 13.33
CA ALA A 2 15.81 -15.47 14.34
C ALA A 2 15.34 -14.32 15.23
N ILE A 3 14.12 -14.42 15.75
CA ILE A 3 13.61 -13.49 16.76
C ILE A 3 13.66 -14.21 18.10
N ILE A 4 14.23 -13.57 19.11
CA ILE A 4 14.29 -14.11 20.47
C ILE A 4 13.40 -13.25 21.38
N SER A 5 12.51 -13.91 22.12
CA SER A 5 11.75 -13.27 23.21
C SER A 5 12.26 -13.76 24.56
N GLN A 6 12.54 -12.82 25.47
CA GLN A 6 13.00 -13.10 26.82
C GLN A 6 11.92 -12.74 27.85
N VAL A 7 11.57 -13.69 28.71
CA VAL A 7 10.61 -13.51 29.81
C VAL A 7 11.32 -13.70 31.16
N ILE A 8 11.32 -12.65 31.98
CA ILE A 8 11.89 -12.66 33.33
C ILE A 8 10.76 -12.34 34.31
N LYS A 9 10.58 -13.16 35.35
CA LYS A 9 9.52 -12.98 36.37
C LYS A 9 8.12 -12.76 35.75
N GLN A 10 7.76 -13.58 34.76
CA GLN A 10 6.48 -13.55 34.03
C GLN A 10 6.18 -12.25 33.25
N LYS A 11 7.18 -11.39 33.03
CA LYS A 11 7.08 -10.20 32.17
C LYS A 11 8.01 -10.36 30.97
N SER A 12 7.48 -10.17 29.76
CA SER A 12 8.29 -10.10 28.55
C SER A 12 9.14 -8.83 28.60
N VAL A 13 10.46 -8.96 28.63
CA VAL A 13 11.36 -7.83 28.88
C VAL A 13 11.94 -7.28 27.57
N LYS A 14 12.36 -8.16 26.65
CA LYS A 14 13.00 -7.76 25.39
C LYS A 14 12.63 -8.69 24.24
N TRP A 15 12.47 -8.08 23.08
CA TRP A 15 12.39 -8.72 21.77
C TRP A 15 13.52 -8.14 20.93
N PHE A 16 14.34 -9.01 20.33
CA PHE A 16 15.42 -8.57 19.47
C PHE A 16 15.60 -9.53 18.29
N GLU A 17 15.95 -8.94 17.15
CA GLU A 17 16.24 -9.64 15.91
C GLU A 17 17.72 -10.00 15.88
N VAL A 18 18.03 -11.29 15.68
CA VAL A 18 19.41 -11.78 15.64
C VAL A 18 19.69 -12.38 14.27
N ASN A 19 20.74 -11.89 13.62
CA ASN A 19 21.29 -12.52 12.43
C ASN A 19 22.63 -13.17 12.76
N ALA A 20 22.59 -14.43 13.18
CA ALA A 20 23.77 -15.22 13.55
C ALA A 20 23.60 -16.69 13.11
N THR A 21 24.66 -17.48 13.22
CA THR A 21 24.62 -18.91 12.93
C THR A 21 23.88 -19.68 14.04
N ASP A 22 23.49 -20.93 13.80
CA ASP A 22 22.82 -21.72 14.84
C ASP A 22 23.72 -21.97 16.07
N ALA A 23 25.04 -22.07 15.87
CA ALA A 23 25.99 -22.20 16.97
C ALA A 23 26.03 -20.93 17.85
N ASP A 24 26.00 -19.75 17.22
CA ASP A 24 25.97 -18.47 17.92
C ASP A 24 24.66 -18.27 18.70
N LEU A 25 23.54 -18.74 18.15
CA LEU A 25 22.24 -18.69 18.82
C LEU A 25 22.21 -19.56 20.07
N VAL A 26 22.79 -20.75 20.03
CA VAL A 26 22.92 -21.63 21.20
C VAL A 26 23.82 -20.98 22.27
N GLY A 27 24.92 -20.35 21.87
CA GLY A 27 25.78 -19.60 22.79
C GLY A 27 25.06 -18.40 23.42
N LEU A 28 24.20 -17.72 22.66
CA LEU A 28 23.41 -16.58 23.12
C LEU A 28 22.31 -17.01 24.11
N GLU A 29 21.61 -18.11 23.83
CA GLU A 29 20.61 -18.69 24.74
C GLU A 29 21.20 -19.03 26.11
N ALA A 30 22.46 -19.48 26.17
CA ALA A 30 23.16 -19.80 27.42
C ALA A 30 23.48 -18.57 28.29
N ILE A 31 23.55 -17.37 27.70
CA ILE A 31 23.86 -16.12 28.41
C ILE A 31 22.57 -15.43 28.89
N LEU A 32 21.44 -15.69 28.24
CA LEU A 32 20.17 -15.02 28.54
C LEU A 32 19.49 -15.62 29.77
N GLU A 33 19.13 -14.77 30.71
CA GLU A 33 18.41 -15.18 31.92
C GLU A 33 16.90 -15.31 31.70
N GLY A 34 16.27 -16.24 32.41
CA GLY A 34 14.82 -16.44 32.37
C GLY A 34 14.37 -17.41 31.28
N SER A 35 13.10 -17.32 30.87
CA SER A 35 12.55 -18.16 29.80
C SER A 35 12.82 -17.51 28.44
N VAL A 36 13.55 -18.22 27.59
CA VAL A 36 13.91 -17.77 26.24
C VAL A 36 13.11 -18.57 25.24
N THR A 37 12.43 -17.88 24.31
CA THR A 37 11.72 -18.53 23.20
C THR A 37 12.30 -18.05 21.87
N LYS A 38 12.74 -19.01 21.05
CA LYS A 38 13.27 -18.78 19.71
C LYS A 38 12.15 -18.90 18.69
N PHE A 39 12.00 -17.88 17.86
CA PHE A 39 11.12 -17.88 16.69
C PHE A 39 11.94 -17.93 15.42
N ASN A 40 11.69 -18.94 14.60
CA ASN A 40 12.28 -19.04 13.27
C ASN A 40 11.50 -18.14 12.31
N LEU A 41 12.23 -17.28 11.60
CA LEU A 41 11.64 -16.49 10.52
C LEU A 41 11.27 -17.40 9.35
N LYS A 42 9.98 -17.62 9.11
CA LYS A 42 9.48 -18.46 8.00
C LYS A 42 9.49 -17.74 6.65
N SER A 43 9.36 -16.41 6.66
CA SER A 43 9.45 -15.57 5.47
C SER A 43 9.79 -14.14 5.85
N THR A 44 10.69 -13.50 5.11
CA THR A 44 10.77 -12.04 5.03
C THR A 44 9.64 -11.54 4.13
N GLY A 45 8.92 -10.49 4.54
CA GLY A 45 7.94 -9.82 3.69
C GLY A 45 8.57 -9.35 2.37
N GLY A 46 7.75 -9.29 1.32
CA GLY A 46 8.19 -9.04 -0.06
C GLY A 46 9.04 -7.78 -0.22
N SER A 47 9.95 -7.82 -1.19
CA SER A 47 10.75 -6.68 -1.62
C SER A 47 9.83 -5.48 -1.84
N VAL A 48 10.17 -4.33 -1.26
CA VAL A 48 9.55 -3.06 -1.63
C VAL A 48 9.83 -2.87 -3.12
N SER A 49 8.83 -3.14 -3.96
CA SER A 49 8.83 -2.66 -5.35
C SER A 49 9.28 -1.21 -5.30
N ALA A 50 10.33 -0.86 -6.03
CA ALA A 50 10.85 0.50 -6.05
C ALA A 50 9.68 1.47 -6.13
N TYR A 51 9.56 2.35 -5.13
CA TYR A 51 8.55 3.39 -5.17
C TYR A 51 8.78 4.16 -6.48
N PRO A 52 7.76 4.36 -7.32
CA PRO A 52 7.94 5.11 -8.55
C PRO A 52 8.50 6.48 -8.20
N LEU A 53 9.60 6.84 -8.88
CA LEU A 53 10.42 8.02 -8.57
C LEU A 53 9.61 9.33 -8.65
N ALA A 54 8.53 9.30 -9.43
CA ALA A 54 7.53 10.34 -9.52
C ALA A 54 6.13 9.75 -9.31
N LEU A 55 5.29 10.50 -8.58
CA LEU A 55 3.87 10.20 -8.46
C LEU A 55 3.16 10.57 -9.77
N ASN A 56 2.73 9.57 -10.53
CA ASN A 56 1.97 9.71 -11.77
C ASN A 56 0.52 10.09 -11.47
N ARG A 57 0.36 11.33 -11.00
CA ARG A 57 -0.93 11.89 -10.62
C ARG A 57 -1.67 12.33 -11.86
N LYS A 58 -2.88 11.79 -12.05
CA LYS A 58 -3.81 12.23 -13.09
C LYS A 58 -5.04 12.87 -12.45
N LYS A 59 -5.50 13.98 -13.01
CA LYS A 59 -6.74 14.66 -12.61
C LYS A 59 -7.71 14.61 -13.76
N PHE A 60 -8.95 14.24 -13.47
CA PHE A 60 -10.01 14.12 -14.46
C PHE A 60 -11.23 14.94 -14.01
N SER A 61 -12.06 15.31 -14.98
CA SER A 61 -13.46 15.65 -14.74
C SER A 61 -14.36 14.62 -15.40
N CYS A 62 -15.47 14.31 -14.74
CA CYS A 62 -16.59 13.57 -15.33
C CYS A 62 -17.87 14.37 -15.10
N GLY A 63 -18.87 14.14 -15.92
CA GLY A 63 -20.13 14.85 -15.83
C GLY A 63 -21.15 14.33 -16.83
N ASP A 64 -22.25 15.06 -16.95
CA ASP A 64 -23.30 14.82 -17.94
C ASP A 64 -23.61 16.12 -18.71
N LYS A 65 -23.51 16.10 -20.05
CA LYS A 65 -23.74 17.30 -20.88
C LYS A 65 -25.20 17.74 -20.91
N THR A 66 -26.12 16.80 -20.69
CA THR A 66 -27.57 17.04 -20.77
C THR A 66 -28.05 17.83 -19.56
N THR A 67 -27.69 17.35 -18.38
CA THR A 67 -28.00 17.91 -17.06
C THR A 67 -27.04 19.00 -16.62
N LYS A 68 -25.91 19.17 -17.34
CA LYS A 68 -24.89 20.21 -17.13
C LYS A 68 -24.27 20.19 -15.73
N VAL A 69 -24.21 19.01 -15.11
CA VAL A 69 -23.48 18.78 -13.87
C VAL A 69 -22.14 18.11 -14.16
N SER A 70 -21.15 18.45 -13.35
CA SER A 70 -19.81 17.86 -13.45
C SER A 70 -19.14 17.81 -12.08
N CYS A 71 -18.23 16.87 -11.91
CA CYS A 71 -17.32 16.81 -10.78
C CYS A 71 -15.88 16.56 -11.26
N SER A 72 -14.92 16.79 -10.37
CA SER A 72 -13.51 16.49 -10.65
C SER A 72 -12.94 15.60 -9.58
N PHE A 73 -12.13 14.64 -9.98
CA PHE A 73 -11.46 13.72 -9.08
C PHE A 73 -9.99 13.57 -9.46
N THR A 74 -9.18 13.14 -8.49
CA THR A 74 -7.73 13.00 -8.63
C THR A 74 -7.32 11.58 -8.30
N ILE A 75 -6.56 10.96 -9.19
CA ILE A 75 -5.92 9.67 -8.98
C ILE A 75 -4.45 9.93 -8.63
N PRO A 76 -4.05 9.74 -7.36
CA PRO A 76 -2.69 10.04 -6.92
C PRO A 76 -1.64 9.07 -7.46
N HIS A 77 -2.06 7.83 -7.76
CA HIS A 77 -1.21 6.76 -8.27
C HIS A 77 -1.87 6.06 -9.46
N ALA A 78 -1.50 6.46 -10.67
CA ALA A 78 -1.83 5.72 -11.89
C ALA A 78 -0.64 4.85 -12.33
N LYS A 79 -0.94 3.71 -12.97
CA LYS A 79 0.07 2.93 -13.69
C LYS A 79 0.62 3.78 -14.85
N GLU A 80 1.93 3.76 -15.09
CA GLU A 80 2.57 4.56 -16.14
C GLU A 80 1.98 4.31 -17.53
N THR A 81 1.63 3.06 -17.80
CA THR A 81 1.06 2.63 -19.07
C THR A 81 -0.45 2.85 -19.18
N ALA A 82 -1.10 3.43 -18.16
CA ALA A 82 -2.53 3.70 -18.19
C ALA A 82 -2.80 5.06 -18.85
N PHE A 83 -3.53 5.03 -19.95
CA PHE A 83 -3.90 6.19 -20.74
C PHE A 83 -5.37 6.57 -20.49
N THR A 84 -5.77 7.74 -20.95
CA THR A 84 -7.14 8.26 -20.79
C THR A 84 -8.24 7.25 -21.15
N PRO A 85 -8.14 6.45 -22.23
CA PRO A 85 -9.19 5.47 -22.57
C PRO A 85 -9.38 4.38 -21.51
N ASP A 86 -8.32 4.00 -20.78
CA ASP A 86 -8.41 2.99 -19.71
C ASP A 86 -9.25 3.50 -18.53
N PHE A 87 -9.19 4.80 -18.25
CA PHE A 87 -10.00 5.43 -17.21
C PHE A 87 -11.42 5.72 -17.69
N GLU A 88 -11.58 6.16 -18.94
CA GLU A 88 -12.88 6.45 -19.53
C GLU A 88 -13.79 5.22 -19.50
N ALA A 89 -13.26 4.04 -19.84
CA ALA A 89 -13.99 2.77 -19.82
C ALA A 89 -14.51 2.36 -18.43
N VAL A 90 -13.91 2.86 -17.36
CA VAL A 90 -14.28 2.52 -15.97
C VAL A 90 -15.15 3.62 -15.33
N VAL A 91 -15.08 4.84 -15.85
CA VAL A 91 -15.76 6.01 -15.27
C VAL A 91 -17.09 6.26 -15.97
N VAL A 92 -17.11 6.30 -17.31
CA VAL A 92 -18.31 6.63 -18.08
C VAL A 92 -19.37 5.55 -17.88
N GLY A 93 -20.57 5.95 -17.48
CA GLY A 93 -21.69 5.06 -17.19
C GLY A 93 -21.63 4.32 -15.85
N ALA A 94 -20.50 4.34 -15.15
CA ALA A 94 -20.33 3.70 -13.84
C ALA A 94 -20.26 4.70 -12.69
N PHE A 95 -19.73 5.90 -12.92
CA PHE A 95 -19.64 6.97 -11.93
C PHE A 95 -20.80 7.94 -12.10
N ASP A 96 -21.23 8.51 -10.98
CA ASP A 96 -22.17 9.62 -10.97
C ASP A 96 -21.52 10.92 -11.51
N ALA A 97 -22.32 11.74 -12.19
CA ALA A 97 -21.91 13.00 -12.81
C ALA A 97 -21.61 14.09 -11.77
N SER A 98 -22.18 13.99 -10.56
CA SER A 98 -21.86 14.86 -9.42
C SER A 98 -22.08 14.13 -8.09
N PHE A 99 -21.57 14.71 -7.00
CA PHE A 99 -21.78 14.17 -5.66
C PHE A 99 -23.26 14.21 -5.22
N ASP A 100 -24.02 15.18 -5.72
CA ASP A 100 -25.40 15.44 -5.31
C ASP A 100 -26.44 14.78 -6.24
N SER A 101 -26.01 14.06 -7.28
CA SER A 101 -26.89 13.52 -8.31
C SER A 101 -26.50 12.11 -8.71
N ALA A 102 -27.47 11.19 -8.73
CA ALA A 102 -27.30 9.81 -9.22
C ALA A 102 -27.38 9.70 -10.77
N VAL A 103 -27.18 10.79 -11.49
CA VAL A 103 -27.12 10.78 -12.96
C VAL A 103 -25.77 10.20 -13.35
N ALA A 104 -25.77 9.12 -14.12
CA ALA A 104 -24.53 8.52 -14.60
C ALA A 104 -23.76 9.50 -15.50
N SER A 105 -22.42 9.50 -15.39
CA SER A 105 -21.54 10.32 -16.22
C SER A 105 -21.53 9.84 -17.69
N ASP A 106 -21.60 10.80 -18.62
CA ASP A 106 -21.61 10.57 -20.08
C ASP A 106 -20.24 10.87 -20.73
N TYR A 107 -19.39 11.64 -20.06
CA TYR A 107 -18.05 11.99 -20.52
C TYR A 107 -17.03 11.95 -19.40
N MET A 108 -15.77 11.83 -19.81
CA MET A 108 -14.61 12.09 -18.97
C MET A 108 -13.60 12.95 -19.75
N ASN A 109 -13.02 13.95 -19.09
CA ASN A 109 -11.94 14.77 -19.65
C ASN A 109 -10.70 14.72 -18.75
N LEU A 110 -9.52 14.62 -19.37
CA LEU A 110 -8.24 14.75 -18.68
C LEU A 110 -7.95 16.24 -18.41
N LEU A 111 -7.76 16.59 -17.15
CA LEU A 111 -7.44 17.97 -16.72
C LEU A 111 -5.95 18.16 -16.47
N TYR A 112 -5.27 17.13 -15.97
CA TYR A 112 -3.84 17.18 -15.67
C TYR A 112 -3.25 15.78 -15.73
N ASP A 113 -2.08 15.68 -16.36
CA ASP A 113 -1.24 14.48 -16.36
C ASP A 113 0.20 14.87 -16.02
N ARG A 114 0.86 14.07 -15.19
CA ARG A 114 2.28 14.22 -14.86
C ARG A 114 3.17 13.20 -15.58
N ASN A 115 2.58 12.22 -16.27
CA ASN A 115 3.36 11.35 -17.16
C ASN A 115 4.00 12.14 -18.30
#